data_AF-A0AAI8MBI3-F1
#
_entry.id   AF-A0AAI8MBI3-F1
#
_cell.length_a   1.000
_cell.length_b   1.000
_cell.length_c   1.000
_cell.angle_alpha   90.00
_cell.angle_beta   90.00
_cell.angle_gamma   90.00
#
_symmetry.space_group_name_H-M   'P 1'
#
loop_
_entity.id
_entity.type
_entity.pdbx_description
1 polymer ?
#
loop_
_entity_poly.entity_id
_entity_poly.type
_entity_poly.pdbx_seq_one_letter_code
_entity_poly.pdbx_strand_id
1 'polypeptide(L)'
;MYLADILSLAAERKEFFVIGGEQMYQLFSNLGNRVHLTEVFAPLPREAGDAHFDREFDRRKWKVLFEEDVPSGPNDEYASRYTVYDRKTKTVRYIELEDYFTSGSDKRRWISDQYIKIRNSVAQGSLPEPEYQYRMFEEQDPAGN
;
A
#
# COMPACT_ATOMS: atom_id res chain seq x y z
N MET A 1 6.91 6.24 -6.69
CA MET A 1 6.34 4.96 -7.18
C MET A 1 6.97 3.73 -6.49
N TYR A 2 6.17 2.80 -5.97
CA TYR A 2 6.64 1.57 -5.28
C TYR A 2 6.78 0.37 -6.23
N LEU A 3 7.59 -0.64 -5.89
CA LEU A 3 7.75 -1.87 -6.71
C LEU A 3 6.40 -2.57 -6.99
N ALA A 4 5.50 -2.59 -6.01
CA ALA A 4 4.15 -3.12 -6.17
C ALA A 4 3.34 -2.39 -7.25
N ASP A 5 3.49 -1.06 -7.37
CA ASP A 5 2.86 -0.28 -8.45
C ASP A 5 3.40 -0.73 -9.82
N ILE A 6 4.72 -0.88 -9.95
CA ILE A 6 5.38 -1.28 -11.20
C ILE A 6 4.91 -2.66 -11.62
N LEU A 7 4.91 -3.62 -10.71
CA LEU A 7 4.46 -4.99 -10.99
C LEU A 7 2.97 -5.04 -11.35
N SER A 8 2.13 -4.28 -10.64
CA SER A 8 0.70 -4.16 -10.96
C SER A 8 0.49 -3.58 -12.36
N LEU A 9 1.23 -2.54 -12.73
CA LEU A 9 1.13 -1.90 -14.05
C LEU A 9 1.63 -2.82 -15.16
N ALA A 10 2.76 -3.49 -14.96
CA ALA A 10 3.33 -4.42 -15.91
C ALA A 10 2.45 -5.67 -16.13
N ALA A 11 1.72 -6.08 -15.10
CA ALA A 11 0.71 -7.14 -15.17
C ALA A 11 -0.67 -6.64 -15.65
N GLU A 12 -0.76 -5.41 -16.17
CA GLU A 12 -1.99 -4.78 -16.66
C GLU A 12 -3.15 -4.75 -15.63
N ARG A 13 -2.81 -4.74 -14.34
CA ARG A 13 -3.79 -4.65 -13.25
C ARG A 13 -4.17 -3.20 -13.01
N LYS A 14 -5.48 -2.93 -13.08
CA LYS A 14 -6.06 -1.60 -12.85
C LYS A 14 -6.02 -1.17 -11.38
N GLU A 15 -6.00 -2.14 -10.46
CA GLU A 15 -5.97 -1.93 -9.02
C GLU A 15 -5.07 -2.97 -8.33
N PHE A 16 -4.57 -2.62 -7.14
CA PHE A 16 -3.95 -3.56 -6.20
C PHE A 16 -4.34 -3.14 -4.79
N PHE A 17 -4.23 -4.07 -3.85
CA PHE A 17 -4.59 -3.86 -2.46
C PHE A 17 -3.35 -3.82 -1.59
N VAL A 18 -3.33 -2.88 -0.65
CA VAL A 18 -2.40 -2.87 0.48
C VAL A 18 -3.14 -3.51 1.64
N ILE A 19 -2.67 -4.67 2.10
CA ILE A 19 -3.34 -5.48 3.12
C ILE A 19 -2.67 -5.38 4.51
N GLY A 20 -1.78 -4.39 4.68
CA GLY A 20 -1.07 -4.13 5.93
C GLY A 20 0.33 -4.77 5.99
N GLY A 21 0.98 -4.80 7.15
CA GLY A 21 0.53 -4.26 8.46
C GLY A 21 0.64 -2.74 8.60
N GLU A 22 0.66 -2.24 9.84
CA GLU A 22 0.70 -0.80 10.18
C GLU A 22 1.71 0.00 9.34
N GLN A 23 2.96 -0.46 9.25
CA GLN A 23 4.01 0.22 8.48
C GLN A 23 3.65 0.36 7.00
N MET A 24 3.02 -0.65 6.40
CA MET A 24 2.59 -0.58 5.00
C MET A 24 1.43 0.41 4.83
N TYR A 25 0.48 0.44 5.77
CA TYR A 25 -0.57 1.46 5.76
C TYR A 25 0.00 2.88 5.93
N GLN A 26 1.09 3.05 6.67
CA GLN A 26 1.80 4.32 6.76
C GLN A 26 2.39 4.74 5.41
N LEU A 27 3.16 3.86 4.77
CA LEU A 27 3.79 4.11 3.47
C LEU A 27 2.78 4.47 2.36
N PHE A 28 1.64 3.77 2.30
CA PHE A 28 0.68 3.94 1.20
C PHE A 28 -0.45 4.94 1.46
N SER A 29 -0.48 5.57 2.63
CA SER A 29 -1.60 6.42 3.06
C SER A 29 -1.94 7.59 2.14
N ASN A 30 -0.94 8.15 1.47
CA ASN A 30 -1.14 9.26 0.55
C ASN A 30 -1.51 8.81 -0.87
N LEU A 31 -1.29 7.53 -1.19
CA LEU A 31 -1.51 6.95 -2.52
C LEU A 31 -2.83 6.19 -2.64
N GLY A 32 -3.38 5.70 -1.53
CA GLY A 32 -4.65 4.97 -1.50
C GLY A 32 -5.83 5.81 -1.99
N ASN A 33 -6.57 5.28 -2.96
CA ASN A 33 -7.77 5.93 -3.53
C ASN A 33 -9.09 5.38 -2.98
N ARG A 34 -9.05 4.18 -2.39
CA ARG A 34 -10.19 3.46 -1.84
C ARG A 34 -9.71 2.72 -0.60
N VAL A 35 -10.56 2.68 0.42
CA VAL A 35 -10.33 1.88 1.62
C VAL A 35 -11.55 1.02 1.87
N HIS A 36 -11.30 -0.26 2.09
CA HIS A 36 -12.28 -1.21 2.59
C HIS A 36 -11.96 -1.41 4.07
N LEU A 37 -12.83 -0.92 4.95
CA LEU A 37 -12.62 -0.92 6.39
C LEU A 37 -13.67 -1.81 7.04
N THR A 38 -13.24 -2.70 7.92
CA THR A 38 -14.12 -3.42 8.85
C THR A 38 -13.82 -2.92 10.25
N GLU A 39 -14.77 -2.25 10.87
CA GLU A 39 -14.70 -1.79 12.26
C GLU A 39 -15.40 -2.81 13.15
N VAL A 40 -14.66 -3.53 13.99
CA VAL A 40 -15.22 -4.51 14.94
C VAL A 40 -15.47 -3.83 16.27
N PHE A 41 -16.70 -3.85 16.76
CA PHE A 41 -17.11 -3.18 17.99
C PHE A 41 -16.84 -4.05 19.23
N ALA A 42 -15.58 -4.43 19.41
CA ALA A 42 -15.13 -5.19 20.57
C ALA A 42 -14.65 -4.23 21.68
N PRO A 43 -14.98 -4.50 22.96
CA PRO A 43 -14.52 -3.71 24.10
C PRO A 43 -13.08 -4.08 24.50
N LEU A 44 -12.17 -4.13 23.53
CA LEU A 44 -10.77 -4.45 23.75
C LEU A 44 -9.98 -3.18 24.09
N PRO A 45 -9.18 -3.17 25.18
CA PRO A 45 -8.28 -2.06 25.48
C PRO A 45 -7.29 -1.87 24.33
N ARG A 46 -6.98 -0.62 24.00
CA ARG A 46 -6.07 -0.31 22.90
C ARG A 46 -4.67 -0.86 23.16
N GLU A 47 -4.19 -0.74 24.39
CA GLU A 47 -2.91 -1.26 24.86
C GLU A 47 -2.76 -2.78 24.77
N ALA A 48 -3.83 -3.53 24.47
CA ALA A 48 -3.77 -4.96 24.23
C ALA A 48 -3.22 -5.31 22.83
N GLY A 49 -3.21 -4.36 21.88
CA GLY A 49 -2.66 -4.53 20.55
C GLY A 49 -1.25 -3.96 20.41
N ASP A 50 -0.41 -4.62 19.63
CA ASP A 50 0.97 -4.21 19.30
C ASP A 50 1.07 -3.42 17.97
N ALA A 51 0.00 -3.43 17.17
CA ALA A 51 -0.12 -2.70 15.92
C ALA A 51 -1.47 -1.98 15.83
N HIS A 52 -1.47 -0.77 15.28
CA HIS A 52 -2.68 0.05 15.22
C HIS A 52 -2.97 0.59 13.81
N PHE A 53 -4.26 0.74 13.51
CA PHE A 53 -4.74 1.41 12.32
C PHE A 53 -5.25 2.81 12.66
N ASP A 54 -4.34 3.75 12.89
CA ASP A 54 -4.66 5.11 13.28
C ASP A 54 -4.93 6.00 12.06
N ARG A 55 -6.09 5.79 11.43
CA ARG A 55 -6.51 6.55 10.26
C ARG A 55 -7.88 7.16 10.44
N GLU A 56 -7.92 8.49 10.32
CA GLU A 56 -9.15 9.24 10.22
C GLU A 56 -9.51 9.52 8.76
N PHE A 57 -10.76 9.23 8.39
CA PHE A 57 -11.30 9.49 7.06
C PHE A 57 -12.05 10.82 7.02
N ASP A 58 -11.30 11.93 6.91
CA ASP A 58 -11.87 13.29 6.77
C ASP A 58 -12.88 13.35 5.61
N ARG A 59 -14.15 13.66 5.92
CA ARG A 59 -15.26 13.76 4.96
C ARG A 59 -15.05 14.82 3.88
N ARG A 60 -14.11 15.75 4.04
CA ARG A 60 -13.71 16.70 2.99
C ARG A 60 -12.90 15.99 1.90
N LYS A 61 -12.07 15.01 2.27
CA LYS A 61 -11.18 14.25 1.37
C LYS A 61 -11.76 12.92 0.92
N TRP A 62 -12.60 12.30 1.75
CA TRP A 62 -13.17 10.97 1.54
C TRP A 62 -14.70 11.05 1.46
N LYS A 63 -15.29 10.16 0.66
CA LYS A 63 -16.74 9.90 0.65
C LYS A 63 -16.98 8.44 0.99
N VAL A 64 -18.08 8.16 1.68
CA VAL A 64 -18.56 6.78 1.87
C VAL A 64 -19.31 6.36 0.62
N LEU A 65 -18.93 5.23 0.04
CA LEU A 65 -19.63 4.61 -1.09
C LEU A 65 -20.62 3.54 -0.66
N PHE A 66 -20.26 2.82 0.40
CA PHE A 66 -21.02 1.71 0.94
C PHE A 66 -20.76 1.65 2.44
N GLU A 67 -21.80 1.33 3.19
CA GLU A 67 -21.74 1.10 4.63
C GLU A 67 -22.80 0.07 4.99
N GLU A 68 -22.41 -0.94 5.76
CA GLU A 68 -23.30 -2.00 6.22
C GLU A 68 -22.96 -2.37 7.67
N ASP A 69 -23.97 -2.32 8.53
CA ASP A 69 -23.89 -2.83 9.90
C ASP A 69 -24.15 -4.34 9.90
N VAL A 70 -23.21 -5.10 10.47
CA VAL A 70 -23.26 -6.54 10.59
C VAL A 70 -23.41 -6.88 12.08
N PRO A 71 -24.56 -7.42 12.52
CA PRO A 71 -24.74 -7.81 13.92
C PRO A 71 -23.84 -9.00 14.28
N SER A 72 -23.52 -9.14 15.56
CA SER A 72 -22.88 -10.36 16.07
C SER A 72 -23.75 -11.59 15.79
N GLY A 73 -23.13 -12.74 15.59
CA GLY A 73 -23.82 -13.97 15.28
C GLY A 73 -23.05 -15.22 15.72
N PRO A 74 -23.52 -16.42 15.32
CA PRO A 74 -22.89 -17.67 15.74
C PRO A 74 -21.41 -17.82 15.36
N ASN A 75 -20.97 -17.12 14.30
CA ASN A 75 -19.60 -17.17 13.79
C ASN A 75 -18.78 -15.92 14.14
N ASP A 76 -19.42 -14.85 14.63
CA ASP A 76 -18.81 -13.54 14.84
C ASP A 76 -19.23 -13.02 16.22
N GLU A 77 -18.31 -13.05 17.18
CA GLU A 77 -18.58 -12.71 18.59
C GLU A 77 -19.03 -11.26 18.78
N TYR A 78 -18.50 -10.34 17.96
CA TYR A 78 -18.75 -8.92 18.06
C TYR A 78 -19.46 -8.40 16.80
N ALA A 79 -20.36 -7.44 17.00
CA ALA A 79 -20.93 -6.70 15.88
C ALA A 79 -19.82 -5.91 15.16
N SER A 80 -19.98 -5.70 13.86
CA SER A 80 -19.03 -4.93 13.07
C SER A 80 -19.74 -4.03 12.06
N ARG A 81 -19.00 -3.08 11.51
CA ARG A 81 -19.43 -2.26 10.38
C ARG A 81 -18.44 -2.39 9.25
N TYR A 82 -18.94 -2.68 8.07
CA TYR A 82 -18.14 -2.66 6.86
C TYR A 82 -18.39 -1.36 6.08
N THR A 83 -17.33 -0.58 5.86
CA THR A 83 -17.40 0.71 5.19
C THR A 83 -16.42 0.77 4.03
N VAL A 84 -16.90 1.19 2.85
CA VAL A 84 -16.06 1.47 1.68
C VAL A 84 -15.92 2.98 1.51
N TYR A 85 -14.72 3.48 1.77
CA TYR A 85 -14.36 4.87 1.54
C TYR A 85 -13.72 5.05 0.17
N ASP A 86 -13.99 6.19 -0.45
CA ASP A 86 -13.44 6.55 -1.75
C ASP A 86 -12.91 7.98 -1.69
N ARG A 87 -11.65 8.16 -2.09
CA ARG A 87 -11.01 9.48 -2.08
C ARG A 87 -11.64 10.35 -3.16
N LYS A 88 -12.04 11.57 -2.80
CA LYS A 88 -12.70 12.50 -3.73
C LYS A 88 -11.74 12.98 -4.83
N THR A 89 -10.49 13.25 -4.46
CA THR A 89 -9.40 13.55 -5.40
C THR A 89 -8.55 12.31 -5.60
N LYS A 90 -8.54 11.77 -6.81
CA LYS A 90 -7.80 10.54 -7.12
C LYS A 90 -6.32 10.83 -7.35
N THR A 91 -5.45 10.08 -6.69
CA THR A 91 -4.06 9.92 -7.09
C THR A 91 -4.02 8.98 -8.28
N VAL A 92 -3.75 9.49 -9.47
CA VAL A 92 -3.61 8.61 -10.64
C VAL A 92 -2.18 8.10 -10.72
N ARG A 93 -2.03 6.79 -10.93
CA ARG A 93 -0.72 6.12 -11.07
C ARG A 93 0.14 6.70 -12.19
N TYR A 94 -0.47 7.41 -13.14
CA TYR A 94 0.19 7.96 -14.32
C TYR A 94 0.79 9.36 -14.13
N ILE A 95 0.37 10.13 -13.11
CA ILE A 95 0.89 11.50 -12.90
C ILE A 95 2.38 11.47 -12.52
N GLU A 96 2.85 10.47 -11.77
CA GLU A 96 4.28 10.35 -11.45
C GLU A 96 5.15 9.86 -12.63
N LEU A 97 4.57 9.36 -13.73
CA LEU A 97 5.34 8.86 -14.88
C LEU A 97 5.57 9.94 -15.95
N GLU A 98 4.64 10.88 -16.12
CA GLU A 98 4.80 12.01 -17.05
C GLU A 98 5.76 13.07 -16.52
N ASP A 99 5.83 13.25 -15.20
CA ASP A 99 6.84 14.11 -14.55
C ASP A 99 8.28 13.55 -14.70
N TYR A 100 8.43 12.25 -14.94
CA TYR A 100 9.74 11.58 -15.12
C TYR A 100 10.09 11.26 -16.58
N PHE A 101 9.11 11.11 -17.48
CA PHE A 101 9.32 10.80 -18.90
C PHE A 101 8.52 11.75 -19.79
N THR A 102 9.22 12.69 -20.42
CA THR A 102 8.66 13.72 -21.29
C THR A 102 8.07 13.19 -22.61
N SER A 103 8.20 11.90 -22.93
CA SER A 103 7.61 11.29 -24.14
C SER A 103 6.95 9.92 -23.89
N GLY A 104 5.79 9.69 -24.51
CA GLY A 104 4.98 8.46 -24.34
C GLY A 104 5.55 7.19 -24.97
N SER A 105 6.51 7.31 -25.89
CA SER A 105 7.27 6.17 -26.45
C SER A 105 8.35 5.68 -25.49
N ASP A 106 9.00 6.59 -24.76
CA ASP A 106 10.05 6.25 -23.81
C ASP A 106 9.49 5.55 -22.58
N LYS A 107 8.27 5.94 -22.17
CA LYS A 107 7.48 5.29 -21.12
C LYS A 107 7.24 3.80 -21.39
N ARG A 108 6.79 3.44 -22.60
CA ARG A 108 6.49 2.04 -22.95
C ARG A 108 7.74 1.18 -23.01
N ARG A 109 8.83 1.74 -23.53
CA ARG A 109 10.12 1.07 -23.62
C ARG A 109 10.71 0.82 -22.23
N TRP A 110 10.74 1.83 -21.37
CA TRP A 110 11.30 1.70 -20.02
C TRP A 110 10.54 0.68 -19.16
N ILE A 111 9.20 0.70 -19.17
CA ILE A 111 8.38 -0.28 -18.43
C ILE A 111 8.66 -1.71 -18.92
N SER A 112 8.75 -1.91 -20.23
CA SER A 112 9.06 -3.22 -20.82
C SER A 112 10.44 -3.72 -20.38
N ASP A 113 11.45 -2.86 -20.40
CA ASP A 113 12.82 -3.21 -20.03
C ASP A 113 12.92 -3.57 -18.54
N GLN A 114 12.24 -2.84 -17.65
CA GLN A 114 12.21 -3.16 -16.21
C GLN A 114 11.46 -4.47 -15.93
N TYR A 115 10.33 -4.71 -16.60
CA TYR A 115 9.57 -5.95 -16.46
C TYR A 115 10.41 -7.17 -16.86
N ILE A 116 11.13 -7.10 -17.98
CA ILE A 116 12.01 -8.19 -18.43
C ILE A 116 13.12 -8.46 -17.41
N LYS A 117 13.75 -7.40 -16.87
CA LYS A 117 14.79 -7.53 -15.84
C LYS A 117 14.28 -8.21 -14.58
N ILE A 118 13.14 -7.76 -14.04
CA ILE A 118 12.55 -8.34 -12.83
C ILE A 118 12.12 -9.79 -13.08
N ARG A 119 11.44 -10.06 -14.20
CA ARG A 119 10.99 -11.41 -14.56
C ARG A 119 12.16 -12.38 -14.66
N ASN A 120 13.25 -11.98 -15.32
CA ASN A 120 14.42 -12.83 -15.50
C ASN A 120 15.15 -13.07 -14.17
N SER A 121 15.21 -12.06 -13.30
CA SER A 121 15.80 -12.20 -11.96
C SER A 121 14.99 -13.17 -11.10
N VAL A 122 13.67 -12.99 -11.02
CA VAL A 122 12.77 -13.87 -10.26
C VAL A 122 12.80 -15.31 -10.79
N ALA A 123 12.89 -15.51 -12.12
CA ALA A 123 13.00 -16.83 -12.73
C ALA A 123 14.34 -17.54 -12.46
N GLN A 124 15.40 -16.80 -12.11
CA GLN A 124 16.73 -17.32 -11.82
C GLN A 124 16.99 -17.47 -10.30
N GLY A 125 15.98 -17.22 -9.45
CA GLY A 125 16.11 -17.34 -8.00
C GLY A 125 16.97 -16.25 -7.34
N SER A 126 17.40 -15.25 -8.10
CA SER A 126 18.14 -14.10 -7.61
C SER A 126 17.22 -12.87 -7.60
N LEU A 127 17.02 -12.25 -6.44
CA LEU A 127 16.49 -10.88 -6.45
C LEU A 127 17.51 -10.00 -7.18
N PRO A 128 17.08 -9.05 -8.03
CA PRO A 128 18.03 -8.11 -8.62
C PRO A 128 18.68 -7.38 -7.45
N GLU A 129 20.01 -7.45 -7.35
CA GLU A 129 20.76 -6.68 -6.34
C GLU A 129 20.29 -5.23 -6.44
N PRO A 130 19.75 -4.64 -5.36
CA PRO A 130 19.29 -3.28 -5.40
C PRO A 130 20.50 -2.39 -5.66
N GLU A 131 20.56 -1.75 -6.84
CA GLU A 131 21.56 -0.69 -7.13
C GLU A 131 21.46 0.49 -6.16
N TYR A 132 20.49 0.49 -5.25
CA TYR A 132 20.37 1.43 -4.13
C TYR A 132 20.13 0.67 -2.81
N GLN A 133 21.19 0.06 -2.27
CA GLN A 133 21.29 -0.13 -0.82
C GLN A 133 21.37 1.26 -0.17
N TYR A 134 20.26 1.75 0.39
CA TYR A 134 20.38 2.69 1.49
C TYR A 134 20.93 1.92 2.68
N ARG A 135 22.21 2.11 3.00
CA ARG A 135 22.74 1.80 4.33
C ARG A 135 21.99 2.68 5.33
N MET A 136 20.96 2.14 5.95
CA MET A 136 20.32 2.76 7.10
C MET A 136 21.02 2.21 8.34
N PHE A 137 21.80 3.09 8.96
CA PHE A 137 22.47 2.99 10.26
C PHE A 137 23.72 2.09 10.30
N GLU A 138 24.88 2.74 10.23
CA GLU A 138 26.01 2.31 11.04
C GLU A 138 25.56 2.36 12.50
N GLU A 139 25.40 1.19 13.12
CA GLU A 139 25.50 1.10 14.57
C GLU A 139 26.94 1.48 14.92
N GLN A 140 27.13 2.74 15.34
CA GLN A 140 28.29 3.10 16.11
C GLN A 140 28.20 2.31 17.42
N ASP A 141 28.94 1.22 17.50
CA ASP A 141 29.23 0.56 18.76
C ASP A 141 29.93 1.58 19.68
N PRO A 142 29.32 2.01 20.80
CA PRO A 142 30.02 2.85 21.75
C PRO A 142 30.83 1.94 22.67
N ALA A 143 32.16 1.98 22.49
CA ALA A 143 33.19 1.40 23.37
C ALA A 143 33.28 -0.15 23.34
N GLY A 144 34.43 -0.77 23.11
CA GLY A 144 35.73 -0.38 23.66
C GLY A 144 35.85 -0.83 25.13
N ASN A 145 35.89 -2.14 25.37
CA ASN A 145 36.80 -2.78 26.32
C ASN A 145 36.88 -4.30 26.08
#